data_AF-A0A936NFV1-F1
#
_entry.id   AF-A0A936NFV1-F1
#
_cell.length_a   1.000
_cell.length_b   1.000
_cell.length_c   1.000
_cell.angle_alpha   90.00
_cell.angle_beta   90.00
_cell.angle_gamma   90.00
#
_symmetry.space_group_name_H-M   'P 1'
#
loop_
_entity.id
_entity.type
_entity.pdbx_description
1 polymer ?
#
loop_
_entity_poly.entity_id
_entity_poly.type
_entity_poly.pdbx_seq_one_letter_code
_entity_poly.pdbx_strand_id
1 'polypeptide(L)'
;MTAVEEPLKVGDYGGCRRLAQELKIPIVLDESFLRLDQFAGIQNDPHPTWIINIRVSKMGGILRSLAVAKRAREVSIPIVIGAQVGETSVLTRAALTIANTYRDILVAQEGALGTLLLEWDICDPSLMFGAAGWLDAKAVNGLGLGLARLGYMTIRQKLKPAITPASSHLENLS
;
A
#
# COMPACT_ATOMS: atom_id res chain seq x y z
N MET A 1 -11.28 11.00 3.61
CA MET A 1 -11.43 10.95 2.14
C MET A 1 -12.01 9.58 1.81
N THR A 2 -12.89 9.50 0.81
CA THR A 2 -13.46 8.23 0.32
C THR A 2 -13.02 8.05 -1.13
N ALA A 3 -12.65 6.83 -1.52
CA ALA A 3 -12.22 6.48 -2.87
C ALA A 3 -12.65 5.05 -3.21
N VAL A 4 -12.69 4.70 -4.49
CA VAL A 4 -12.94 3.33 -4.96
C VAL A 4 -11.67 2.80 -5.63
N GLU A 5 -11.18 1.64 -5.20
CA GLU A 5 -9.97 1.03 -5.77
C GLU A 5 -10.31 0.09 -6.92
N GLU A 6 -9.62 0.28 -8.06
CA GLU A 6 -9.61 -0.60 -9.22
C GLU A 6 -10.97 -1.27 -9.56
N PRO A 7 -12.07 -0.50 -9.74
CA PRO A 7 -13.42 -1.07 -9.81
C PRO A 7 -13.74 -1.78 -11.13
N LEU A 8 -12.96 -1.50 -12.18
CA LEU A 8 -13.18 -2.03 -13.53
C LEU A 8 -11.98 -2.84 -13.99
N LYS A 9 -12.07 -3.37 -15.20
CA LYS A 9 -10.96 -4.10 -15.81
C LYS A 9 -9.71 -3.21 -15.89
N VAL A 10 -8.57 -3.82 -15.58
CA VAL A 10 -7.24 -3.22 -15.69
C VAL A 10 -7.07 -2.47 -17.03
N GLY A 11 -6.74 -1.19 -16.95
CA GLY A 11 -6.52 -0.29 -18.08
C GLY A 11 -7.77 0.43 -18.59
N ASP A 12 -8.97 0.18 -18.04
CA ASP A 12 -10.19 0.90 -18.44
C ASP A 12 -10.29 2.31 -17.78
N TYR A 13 -9.35 3.19 -18.14
CA TYR A 13 -9.36 4.58 -17.66
C TYR A 13 -10.62 5.34 -18.09
N GLY A 14 -11.21 5.00 -19.24
CA GLY A 14 -12.42 5.64 -19.75
C GLY A 14 -13.63 5.31 -18.88
N GLY A 15 -13.83 4.03 -18.56
CA GLY A 15 -14.87 3.57 -17.64
C GLY A 15 -14.67 4.13 -16.23
N CYS A 16 -13.46 4.04 -15.69
CA CYS A 16 -13.17 4.54 -14.34
C CYS A 16 -13.39 6.05 -14.24
N ARG A 17 -13.06 6.81 -15.28
CA ARG A 17 -13.31 8.26 -15.33
C ARG A 17 -14.81 8.58 -15.31
N ARG A 18 -15.62 7.86 -16.10
CA ARG A 18 -17.09 8.03 -16.06
C ARG A 18 -17.63 7.73 -14.67
N LEU A 19 -17.19 6.63 -14.07
CA LEU A 19 -17.58 6.23 -12.72
C LEU A 19 -17.21 7.30 -11.68
N ALA A 20 -15.98 7.83 -11.75
CA ALA A 20 -15.50 8.88 -10.86
C ALA A 20 -16.37 10.15 -10.95
N GLN A 21 -16.75 10.54 -12.16
CA GLN A 21 -17.58 11.71 -12.42
C GLN A 21 -19.03 11.54 -11.94
N GLU A 22 -19.62 10.37 -12.19
CA GLU A 22 -20.99 10.05 -11.78
C GLU A 22 -21.11 9.95 -10.26
N LEU A 23 -20.15 9.28 -9.60
CA LEU A 23 -20.14 9.09 -8.16
C LEU A 23 -19.57 10.29 -7.39
N LYS A 24 -18.81 11.16 -8.06
CA LYS A 24 -18.01 12.23 -7.45
C LYS A 24 -17.03 11.68 -6.40
N ILE A 25 -16.47 10.50 -6.68
CA ILE A 25 -15.53 9.78 -5.82
C ILE A 25 -14.28 9.44 -6.66
N PRO A 26 -13.05 9.74 -6.18
CA PRO A 26 -11.83 9.40 -6.91
C PRO A 26 -11.63 7.90 -7.03
N ILE A 27 -10.90 7.49 -8.07
CA ILE A 27 -10.48 6.11 -8.31
C ILE A 27 -9.03 5.94 -7.87
N VAL A 28 -8.79 4.95 -7.01
CA VAL A 28 -7.45 4.48 -6.69
C VAL A 28 -7.03 3.50 -7.78
N LEU A 29 -5.93 3.81 -8.48
CA LEU A 29 -5.34 2.96 -9.51
C LEU A 29 -4.26 2.07 -8.88
N ASP A 30 -4.42 0.76 -8.98
CA ASP A 30 -3.43 -0.24 -8.56
C ASP A 30 -2.91 -1.02 -9.78
N GLU A 31 -3.59 -2.10 -10.19
CA GLU A 31 -3.16 -2.88 -11.36
C GLU A 31 -3.11 -2.05 -12.65
N SER A 32 -3.99 -1.05 -12.76
CA SER A 32 -3.99 -0.15 -13.91
C SER A 32 -2.78 0.77 -13.97
N PHE A 33 -2.03 1.00 -12.88
CA PHE A 33 -0.95 2.00 -12.85
C PHE A 33 0.31 1.49 -12.14
N LEU A 34 1.32 1.10 -12.93
CA LEU A 34 2.58 0.53 -12.45
C LEU A 34 3.83 1.28 -12.96
N ARG A 35 3.70 2.11 -13.99
CA ARG A 35 4.83 2.68 -14.72
C ARG A 35 4.62 4.15 -15.08
N LEU A 36 5.75 4.84 -15.28
CA LEU A 36 5.80 6.28 -15.48
C LEU A 36 5.22 6.72 -16.85
N ASP A 37 5.28 5.85 -17.86
CA ASP A 37 4.66 6.09 -19.18
C ASP A 37 3.12 6.18 -19.12
N GLN A 38 2.49 5.59 -18.09
CA GLN A 38 1.04 5.57 -17.94
C GLN A 38 0.43 6.90 -17.50
N PHE A 39 1.25 7.86 -17.04
CA PHE A 39 0.78 9.23 -16.75
C PHE A 39 0.09 9.89 -17.95
N ALA A 40 0.51 9.55 -19.17
CA ALA A 40 -0.11 10.07 -20.39
C ALA A 40 -1.63 9.83 -20.44
N GLY A 41 -2.13 8.76 -19.80
CA GLY A 41 -3.55 8.41 -19.77
C GLY A 41 -4.39 9.11 -18.69
N ILE A 42 -3.75 9.75 -17.70
CA ILE A 42 -4.44 10.24 -16.49
C ILE A 42 -4.09 11.70 -16.11
N GLN A 43 -2.97 12.24 -16.58
CA GLN A 43 -2.42 13.52 -16.10
C GLN A 43 -3.20 14.76 -16.54
N ASN A 44 -4.13 14.64 -17.49
CA ASN A 44 -4.87 15.76 -18.07
C ASN A 44 -6.30 15.87 -17.52
N ASP A 45 -6.60 15.17 -16.43
CA ASP A 45 -7.96 15.07 -15.93
C ASP A 45 -8.32 16.22 -14.99
N PRO A 46 -9.53 16.80 -15.12
CA PRO A 46 -9.95 17.90 -14.27
C PRO A 46 -10.29 17.38 -12.87
N HIS A 47 -9.72 18.02 -11.82
CA HIS A 47 -9.98 17.73 -10.39
C HIS A 47 -9.69 16.25 -9.99
N PRO A 48 -9.68 15.84 -8.71
CA PRO A 48 -9.07 14.57 -8.30
C PRO A 48 -9.94 13.39 -8.74
N THR A 49 -9.72 12.96 -9.97
CA THR A 49 -10.28 11.75 -10.57
C THR A 49 -9.48 10.52 -10.12
N TRP A 50 -8.18 10.72 -9.87
CA TRP A 50 -7.22 9.66 -9.64
C TRP A 50 -6.49 9.80 -8.32
N ILE A 51 -6.19 8.65 -7.73
CA ILE A 51 -5.19 8.45 -6.70
C ILE A 51 -4.32 7.29 -7.18
N ILE A 52 -2.99 7.40 -7.10
CA ILE A 52 -2.11 6.30 -7.51
C ILE A 52 -1.75 5.46 -6.29
N ASN A 53 -1.98 4.14 -6.35
CA ASN A 53 -1.52 3.18 -5.36
C ASN A 53 -0.06 2.80 -5.64
N ILE A 54 0.87 3.35 -4.86
CA ILE A 54 2.29 3.04 -4.96
C ILE A 54 2.60 1.81 -4.13
N ARG A 55 2.81 0.68 -4.82
CA ARG A 55 3.30 -0.56 -4.21
C ARG A 55 4.73 -0.84 -4.65
N VAL A 56 5.68 -0.72 -3.74
CA VAL A 56 7.13 -0.88 -4.00
C VAL A 56 7.44 -2.22 -4.70
N SER A 57 6.78 -3.29 -4.27
CA SER A 57 6.96 -4.63 -4.82
C SER A 57 6.41 -4.79 -6.23
N LYS A 58 5.27 -4.15 -6.57
CA LYS A 58 4.67 -4.21 -7.91
C LYS A 58 5.36 -3.30 -8.92
N MET A 59 5.82 -2.12 -8.46
CA MET A 59 6.57 -1.16 -9.28
C MET A 59 8.04 -1.56 -9.43
N GLY A 60 8.43 -2.69 -8.83
CA GLY A 60 9.76 -3.28 -8.85
C GLY A 60 10.85 -2.34 -8.39
N GLY A 61 10.68 -1.81 -7.18
CA GLY A 61 11.73 -1.19 -6.39
C GLY A 61 11.50 0.27 -6.03
N ILE A 62 12.18 0.71 -4.97
CA ILE A 62 12.07 2.05 -4.38
C ILE A 62 12.32 3.16 -5.40
N LEU A 63 13.33 3.00 -6.27
CA LEU A 63 13.70 4.04 -7.25
C LEU A 63 12.57 4.34 -8.24
N ARG A 64 11.90 3.31 -8.76
CA ARG A 64 10.76 3.49 -9.68
C ARG A 64 9.56 4.05 -8.95
N SER A 65 9.28 3.59 -7.72
CA SER A 65 8.23 4.16 -6.88
C SER A 65 8.45 5.65 -6.58
N LEU A 66 9.68 6.07 -6.27
CA LEU A 66 10.03 7.48 -6.07
C LEU A 66 9.85 8.30 -7.34
N ALA A 67 10.21 7.76 -8.50
CA ALA A 67 10.01 8.45 -9.79
C ALA A 67 8.52 8.64 -10.11
N VAL A 68 7.68 7.64 -9.83
CA VAL A 68 6.22 7.75 -9.96
C VAL A 68 5.66 8.77 -8.98
N ALA A 69 6.03 8.72 -7.70
CA ALA A 69 5.59 9.69 -6.69
C ALA A 69 6.00 11.13 -7.03
N LYS A 70 7.23 11.32 -7.54
CA LYS A 70 7.72 12.61 -8.02
C LYS A 70 6.81 13.15 -9.12
N ARG A 71 6.55 12.34 -10.14
CA ARG A 71 5.72 12.76 -11.27
C ARG A 71 4.28 13.03 -10.84
N ALA A 72 3.72 12.20 -9.96
CA ALA A 72 2.39 12.41 -9.38
C ALA A 72 2.29 13.77 -8.69
N ARG A 73 3.30 14.14 -7.90
CA ARG A 73 3.40 15.47 -7.28
C ARG A 73 3.42 16.61 -8.31
N GLU A 74 4.23 16.49 -9.36
CA GLU A 74 4.34 17.51 -10.42
C GLU A 74 3.01 17.75 -11.14
N VAL A 75 2.18 16.71 -11.29
CA VAL A 75 0.86 16.81 -11.94
C VAL A 75 -0.30 16.87 -10.94
N SER A 76 -0.01 17.11 -9.66
CA SER A 76 -1.01 17.24 -8.59
C SER A 76 -1.96 16.04 -8.43
N ILE A 77 -1.46 14.82 -8.67
CA ILE A 77 -2.20 13.58 -8.41
C ILE A 77 -1.80 13.04 -7.03
N PRO A 78 -2.74 12.84 -6.09
CA PRO A 78 -2.46 12.26 -4.79
C PRO A 78 -2.05 10.79 -4.87
N ILE A 79 -1.38 10.30 -3.82
CA ILE A 79 -0.89 8.93 -3.74
C ILE A 79 -1.37 8.22 -2.47
N VAL A 80 -1.55 6.92 -2.59
CA VAL A 80 -1.58 5.98 -1.46
C VAL A 80 -0.33 5.13 -1.52
N ILE A 81 0.20 4.76 -0.36
CA ILE A 81 1.24 3.71 -0.28
C ILE A 81 0.54 2.40 0.04
N GLY A 82 0.45 1.50 -0.94
CA GLY A 82 -0.16 0.19 -0.73
C GLY A 82 0.84 -0.88 -0.32
N ALA A 83 0.33 -2.00 0.15
CA ALA A 83 1.11 -3.12 0.68
C ALA A 83 0.74 -4.46 0.04
N GLN A 84 1.59 -5.47 0.24
CA GLN A 84 1.19 -6.85 -0.02
C GLN A 84 0.57 -7.47 1.23
N VAL A 85 -0.41 -8.36 1.04
CA VAL A 85 -0.95 -9.14 2.14
C VAL A 85 0.17 -10.00 2.74
N GLY A 86 0.49 -9.73 4.01
CA GLY A 86 1.57 -10.40 4.71
C GLY A 86 2.97 -10.08 4.17
N GLU A 87 3.19 -8.83 3.74
CA GLU A 87 4.56 -8.34 3.56
C GLU A 87 5.35 -8.34 4.88
N THR A 88 6.66 -8.53 4.79
CA THR A 88 7.55 -8.37 5.93
C THR A 88 7.91 -6.89 6.13
N SER A 89 8.47 -6.60 7.30
CA SER A 89 8.96 -5.25 7.62
C SER A 89 10.01 -4.70 6.64
N VAL A 90 10.62 -5.54 5.80
CA VAL A 90 11.52 -5.09 4.72
C VAL A 90 10.78 -4.17 3.75
N LEU A 91 9.59 -4.57 3.28
CA LEU A 91 8.80 -3.75 2.35
C LEU A 91 8.17 -2.55 3.04
N THR A 92 7.72 -2.70 4.30
CA THR A 92 7.23 -1.57 5.08
C THR A 92 8.30 -0.49 5.27
N ARG A 93 9.57 -0.87 5.54
CA ARG A 93 10.72 0.06 5.62
C ARG A 93 10.99 0.75 4.28
N ALA A 94 10.91 0.01 3.19
CA ALA A 94 11.06 0.56 1.84
C ALA A 94 9.95 1.58 1.53
N ALA A 95 8.70 1.24 1.84
CA ALA A 95 7.51 2.07 1.66
C ALA A 95 7.59 3.40 2.45
N LEU A 96 8.12 3.38 3.68
CA LEU A 96 8.34 4.58 4.50
C LEU A 96 9.24 5.62 3.83
N THR A 97 10.15 5.21 2.94
CA THR A 97 11.00 6.14 2.19
C THR A 97 10.14 7.03 1.28
N ILE A 98 9.19 6.44 0.54
CA ILE A 98 8.29 7.20 -0.32
C ILE A 98 7.30 8.01 0.52
N ALA A 99 6.71 7.40 1.56
CA ALA A 99 5.72 8.04 2.42
C ALA A 99 6.26 9.32 3.09
N ASN A 100 7.49 9.27 3.61
CA ASN A 100 8.11 10.43 4.24
C ASN A 100 8.56 11.51 3.24
N THR A 101 8.98 11.11 2.03
CA THR A 101 9.45 12.04 1.00
C THR A 101 8.30 12.83 0.37
N TYR A 102 7.13 12.21 0.19
CA TYR A 102 5.98 12.77 -0.53
C TYR A 102 4.75 12.95 0.37
N ARG A 103 4.99 13.32 1.64
CA ARG A 103 3.95 13.48 2.66
C ARG A 103 2.91 14.55 2.30
N ASP A 104 3.28 15.52 1.47
CA ASP A 104 2.40 16.60 1.00
C ASP A 104 1.29 16.14 0.03
N ILE A 105 1.47 14.99 -0.62
CA ILE A 105 0.48 14.39 -1.54
C ILE A 105 -0.01 13.01 -1.10
N LEU A 106 0.45 12.52 0.05
CA LEU A 106 0.09 11.22 0.61
C LEU A 106 -1.25 11.30 1.34
N VAL A 107 -2.24 10.53 0.87
CA VAL A 107 -3.60 10.55 1.45
C VAL A 107 -3.92 9.34 2.32
N ALA A 108 -3.24 8.21 2.12
CA ALA A 108 -3.31 7.04 3.01
C ALA A 108 -2.07 6.15 2.86
N GLN A 109 -1.83 5.29 3.85
CA GLN A 109 -0.79 4.28 3.81
C GLN A 109 -1.33 2.97 4.39
N GLU A 110 -1.05 1.87 3.69
CA GLU A 110 -1.30 0.50 4.10
C GLU A 110 0.00 -0.17 4.60
N GLY A 111 -0.09 -1.46 4.94
CA GLY A 111 1.06 -2.26 5.36
C GLY A 111 1.29 -2.18 6.86
N ALA A 112 2.51 -2.52 7.30
CA ALA A 112 2.88 -2.59 8.71
C ALA A 112 1.93 -3.47 9.55
N LEU A 113 1.45 -4.57 8.96
CA LEU A 113 0.63 -5.55 9.69
C LEU A 113 1.50 -6.49 10.52
N GLY A 114 2.76 -6.69 10.12
CA GLY A 114 3.73 -7.55 10.81
C GLY A 114 3.11 -8.87 11.26
N THR A 115 3.19 -9.15 12.55
CA THR A 115 2.68 -10.41 13.13
C THR A 115 1.16 -10.48 13.27
N LEU A 116 0.39 -9.48 12.84
CA LEU A 116 -1.06 -9.64 12.66
C LEU A 116 -1.37 -10.62 11.51
N LEU A 117 -0.54 -10.64 10.46
CA LEU A 117 -0.66 -11.57 9.33
C LEU A 117 0.46 -12.62 9.27
N LEU A 118 1.67 -12.26 9.71
CA LEU A 118 2.82 -13.16 9.72
C LEU A 118 2.84 -14.01 10.99
N GLU A 119 3.25 -15.28 10.87
CA GLU A 119 3.59 -16.08 12.06
C GLU A 119 4.82 -15.50 12.77
N TRP A 120 5.80 -15.04 11.97
CA TRP A 120 7.01 -14.36 12.42
C TRP A 120 7.52 -13.41 11.32
N ASP A 121 8.15 -12.30 11.70
CA ASP A 121 8.73 -11.31 10.79
C ASP A 121 10.25 -11.41 10.75
N ILE A 122 10.84 -11.32 9.55
CA ILE A 122 12.28 -11.43 9.35
C ILE A 122 13.09 -10.24 9.88
N CYS A 123 12.43 -9.11 10.14
CA CYS A 123 13.09 -7.97 10.76
C CYS A 123 12.84 -7.95 12.26
N ASP A 124 13.89 -7.58 13.00
CA ASP A 124 13.83 -7.23 14.41
C ASP A 124 14.33 -5.78 14.60
N PRO A 125 13.49 -4.84 15.08
CA PRO A 125 12.07 -5.03 15.39
C PRO A 125 11.20 -5.14 14.12
N SER A 126 10.09 -5.87 14.25
CA SER A 126 8.98 -5.83 13.29
C SER A 126 8.32 -4.45 13.35
N LEU A 127 8.10 -3.84 12.19
CA LEU A 127 7.36 -2.60 12.04
C LEU A 127 5.88 -2.90 11.92
N MET A 128 5.15 -2.49 12.95
CA MET A 128 3.70 -2.63 13.02
C MET A 128 3.06 -1.28 13.29
N PHE A 129 1.91 -1.01 12.67
CA PHE A 129 1.09 0.11 13.12
C PHE A 129 0.50 -0.22 14.50
N GLY A 130 0.36 0.80 15.33
CA GLY A 130 -0.25 0.74 16.66
C GLY A 130 -1.69 1.24 16.64
N ALA A 131 -2.13 1.73 17.81
CA ALA A 131 -3.46 2.30 17.98
C ALA A 131 -3.76 3.38 16.93
N ALA A 132 -5.02 3.45 16.48
CA ALA A 132 -5.48 4.36 15.43
C ALA A 132 -4.73 4.26 14.08
N GLY A 133 -4.01 3.15 13.83
CA GLY A 133 -3.28 2.92 12.58
C GLY A 133 -1.97 3.70 12.47
N TRP A 134 -1.44 4.23 13.59
CA TRP A 134 -0.21 5.00 13.60
C TRP A 134 1.03 4.10 13.52
N LEU A 135 1.92 4.36 12.57
CA LEU A 135 3.24 3.75 12.50
C LEU A 135 4.31 4.76 12.94
N ASP A 136 5.08 4.42 13.98
CA ASP A 136 6.21 5.25 14.41
C ASP A 136 7.42 5.02 13.50
N ALA A 137 7.70 5.97 12.62
CA ALA A 137 8.86 5.92 11.74
C ALA A 137 10.20 5.91 12.49
N LYS A 138 10.25 6.33 13.76
CA LYS A 138 11.46 6.24 14.60
C LYS A 138 11.83 4.80 14.95
N ALA A 139 10.95 3.84 14.72
CA ALA A 139 11.31 2.42 14.81
C ALA A 139 12.29 1.99 13.68
N VAL A 140 12.48 2.83 12.66
CA VAL A 140 13.57 2.70 11.68
C VAL A 140 14.81 3.41 12.20
N ASN A 141 15.66 2.68 12.93
CA ASN A 141 16.94 3.17 13.42
C ASN A 141 18.09 2.64 12.56
N GLY A 142 19.17 3.43 12.41
CA GLY A 142 20.37 3.05 11.68
C GLY A 142 20.43 3.56 10.24
N LEU A 143 21.42 3.09 9.47
CA LEU A 143 21.62 3.51 8.07
C LEU A 143 20.68 2.75 7.12
N GLY A 144 20.31 3.42 6.02
CA GLY A 144 19.47 2.84 4.97
C GLY A 144 18.09 2.44 5.50
N LEU A 145 17.73 1.17 5.33
CA LEU A 145 16.44 0.63 5.79
C LEU A 145 16.43 0.26 7.29
N GLY A 146 17.54 0.44 8.02
CA GLY A 146 17.63 0.10 9.43
C GLY A 146 17.48 -1.41 9.68
N LEU A 147 18.06 -2.22 8.80
CA LEU A 147 18.07 -3.68 8.91
C LEU A 147 19.33 -4.12 9.67
N ALA A 148 19.15 -4.88 10.75
CA ALA A 148 20.25 -5.58 11.41
C ALA A 148 20.38 -7.00 10.85
N ARG A 149 21.61 -7.50 10.75
CA ARG A 149 21.87 -8.90 10.38
C ARG A 149 21.48 -9.80 11.55
N LEU A 150 20.35 -10.49 11.44
CA LEU A 150 20.10 -11.69 12.25
C LEU A 150 21.06 -12.79 11.78
N GLY A 151 21.69 -13.50 12.72
CA GLY A 151 22.53 -14.67 12.41
C GLY A 151 21.78 -15.70 11.56
N TYR A 152 22.52 -16.63 10.94
CA TYR A 152 22.01 -17.60 9.96
C TYR A 152 20.61 -18.14 10.29
N MET A 153 19.58 -17.60 9.63
CA MET A 153 18.21 -18.08 9.72
C MET A 153 17.81 -18.71 8.39
N THR A 154 17.33 -19.94 8.44
CA THR A 154 16.69 -20.61 7.31
C THR A 154 15.42 -19.86 6.95
N ILE A 155 15.33 -19.33 5.73
CA ILE A 155 14.17 -18.55 5.25
C ILE A 155 12.91 -19.43 5.35
N ARG A 156 12.02 -19.13 6.29
CA ARG A 156 10.66 -19.65 6.37
C ARG A 156 9.70 -18.48 6.54
N GLN A 157 9.03 -18.07 5.47
CA GLN A 157 7.90 -17.14 5.55
C GLN A 157 6.61 -17.97 5.54
N LYS A 158 5.79 -17.81 6.58
CA LYS A 158 4.49 -18.48 6.70
C LYS A 158 3.46 -17.48 7.20
N LEU A 159 2.37 -17.33 6.43
CA LEU A 159 1.20 -16.57 6.86
C LEU A 159 0.51 -17.33 8.00
N LYS A 160 -0.07 -16.60 8.94
CA LYS A 160 -0.99 -17.20 9.90
C LYS A 160 -2.16 -17.86 9.14
N PRO A 161 -2.62 -19.04 9.58
CA PRO A 161 -3.83 -19.62 9.02
C PRO A 161 -5.00 -18.64 9.22
N ALA A 162 -5.93 -18.61 8.25
CA ALA A 162 -7.12 -17.79 8.35
C ALA A 162 -7.89 -18.11 9.64
N ILE A 163 -8.39 -17.08 10.33
CA ILE A 163 -9.25 -17.28 11.50
C ILE A 163 -10.54 -17.93 11.00
N THR A 164 -10.78 -19.19 11.39
CA THR A 164 -12.07 -19.85 11.14
C THR A 164 -13.14 -19.10 11.94
N PRO A 165 -14.27 -18.68 11.35
CA PRO A 165 -15.36 -18.10 12.12
C PRO A 165 -15.82 -19.11 13.18
N ALA A 166 -16.08 -18.64 14.41
CA ALA A 166 -16.73 -19.47 15.40
C ALA A 166 -18.08 -19.95 14.84
N SER A 167 -18.28 -21.26 14.79
CA SER A 167 -19.56 -21.87 14.43
C SER A 167 -20.66 -21.28 15.31
N SER A 168 -21.65 -20.63 14.69
CA SER A 168 -22.83 -20.14 15.39
C SER A 168 -23.56 -21.34 16.02
N HIS A 169 -23.60 -21.37 17.36
CA HIS A 169 -24.54 -22.22 18.09
C HIS A 169 -25.96 -21.70 17.83
N LEU A 170 -26.62 -22.27 16.81
CA LEU A 170 -28.07 -22.27 16.68
C LEU A 170 -28.51 -23.73 16.86
N GLU A 171 -28.50 -24.18 18.11
CA GLU A 171 -29.26 -25.36 18.52
C GLU A 171 -30.19 -24.95 19.67
N ASN A 172 -31.43 -25.41 19.56
CA ASN A 172 -32.51 -25.45 20.54
C ASN A 172 -33.42 -24.22 20.65
N LEU A 173 -34.38 -24.14 19.72
CA LEU A 173 -35.78 -23.89 20.06
C LEU A 173 -36.66 -24.75 19.11
N SER A 174 -37.07 -25.91 19.61
CA SER A 174 -38.20 -26.72 19.13
C SER A 174 -39.29 -26.71 20.18
#